data_AF-A9B1M0-F1
#
_entry.id   AF-A9B1M0-F1
#
_cell.length_a   1.000
_cell.length_b   1.000
_cell.length_c   1.000
_cell.angle_alpha   90.00
_cell.angle_beta   90.00
_cell.angle_gamma   90.00
#
_symmetry.space_group_name_H-M   'P 1'
#
loop_
_entity.id
_entity.type
_entity.pdbx_description
1 polymer ?
#
loop_
_entity_poly.entity_id
_entity_poly.type
_entity_poly.pdbx_seq_one_letter_code
_entity_poly.pdbx_strand_id
1 'polypeptide(L)'
;MASSSEARLAQFGELEPLWNKLQDSVRWPMIPPLANRDAPKGMQLRAILGAEASEIGLVQELFATIFPHLAHYEPFLAMYAEPFSRSHPATLDHLWLIEQHGKPVGVRMFSYLYRRNFGHGAFIGIDQRARGTGIGRWLVQATHQQLALDALYSGNEAVLGYSAEVTRVEDAQHELERQEREARLRFHLNNGAVLLPVEYIEPPVIKNSDDQAARQLTIASQPMHLVFYPSQPSPLNVATMRTIVEAIYHDVYYLESDNPFVQHALASLR
;
A
#
# COMPACT_ATOMS: atom_id res chain seq x y z
N MET A 1 25.38 0.23 -25.02
CA MET A 1 24.00 -0.24 -24.78
C MET A 1 23.70 0.07 -23.33
N ALA A 2 22.90 1.09 -23.06
CA ALA A 2 22.49 1.43 -21.69
C ALA A 2 21.74 0.23 -21.09
N SER A 3 21.93 -0.05 -19.81
CA SER A 3 21.20 -1.14 -19.13
C SER A 3 19.70 -0.83 -19.15
N SER A 4 18.84 -1.85 -19.07
CA SER A 4 17.39 -1.65 -19.02
C SER A 4 16.94 -0.73 -17.86
N SER A 5 17.75 -0.65 -16.79
CA SER A 5 17.51 0.28 -15.67
C SER A 5 17.83 1.74 -16.03
N GLU A 6 18.91 2.01 -16.79
CA GLU A 6 19.25 3.36 -17.26
C GLU A 6 18.22 3.89 -18.26
N ALA A 7 17.67 3.01 -19.12
CA ALA A 7 16.60 3.38 -20.04
C ALA A 7 15.28 3.68 -19.32
N ARG A 8 14.95 2.93 -18.25
CA ARG A 8 13.80 3.26 -17.38
C ARG A 8 14.02 4.58 -16.65
N LEU A 9 15.24 4.84 -16.15
CA LEU A 9 15.62 6.08 -15.46
C LEU A 9 15.56 7.31 -16.39
N ALA A 10 15.95 7.18 -17.65
CA ALA A 10 15.86 8.24 -18.65
C ALA A 10 14.40 8.66 -18.95
N GLN A 11 13.46 7.73 -18.86
CA GLN A 11 12.03 8.00 -18.99
C GLN A 11 11.47 8.87 -17.84
N PHE A 12 12.17 8.98 -16.70
CA PHE A 12 11.82 9.90 -15.60
C PHE A 12 12.27 11.33 -15.86
N GLY A 13 13.29 11.56 -16.70
CA GLY A 13 13.71 12.91 -17.10
C GLY A 13 12.64 13.67 -17.89
N GLU A 14 11.76 12.96 -18.60
CA GLU A 14 10.62 13.55 -19.32
C GLU A 14 9.42 13.88 -18.41
N LEU A 15 9.37 13.33 -17.19
CA LEU A 15 8.32 13.60 -16.19
C LEU A 15 8.68 14.76 -15.25
N GLU A 16 9.94 15.19 -15.20
CA GLU A 16 10.45 16.30 -14.39
C GLU A 16 9.73 17.64 -14.63
N PRO A 17 9.32 18.00 -15.87
CA PRO A 17 8.53 19.20 -16.13
C PRO A 17 7.08 19.10 -15.64
N LEU A 18 6.50 17.89 -15.61
CA LEU A 18 5.18 17.63 -15.03
C LEU A 18 5.27 17.67 -13.49
N TRP A 19 6.32 17.08 -12.93
CA TRP A 19 6.69 17.08 -11.52
C TRP A 19 6.75 18.49 -10.92
N ASN A 20 7.47 19.41 -11.56
CA ASN A 20 7.61 20.78 -11.06
C ASN A 20 6.31 21.60 -11.19
N LYS A 21 5.50 21.39 -12.24
CA LYS A 21 4.19 22.06 -12.39
C LYS A 21 3.14 21.59 -11.38
N LEU A 22 3.24 20.34 -10.93
CA LEU A 22 2.28 19.69 -10.05
C LEU A 22 2.51 20.01 -8.57
N GLN A 23 3.76 20.31 -8.16
CA GLN A 23 4.09 20.75 -6.80
C GLN A 23 3.55 22.17 -6.47
N ASP A 24 3.50 23.07 -7.45
CA ASP A 24 3.23 24.50 -7.21
C ASP A 24 1.74 24.87 -7.15
N SER A 25 0.81 23.99 -7.57
CA SER A 25 -0.58 24.39 -7.84
C SER A 25 -1.65 23.73 -6.97
N VAL A 26 -1.36 22.63 -6.25
CA VAL A 26 -2.33 21.96 -5.37
C VAL A 26 -1.60 21.43 -4.13
N ARG A 27 -2.12 21.73 -2.92
CA ARG A 27 -1.70 21.10 -1.65
C ARG A 27 -2.16 19.62 -1.63
N TRP A 28 -1.57 18.83 -2.50
CA TRP A 28 -1.83 17.41 -2.63
C TRP A 28 -0.78 16.61 -1.85
N PRO A 29 -1.14 15.50 -1.17
CA PRO A 29 -2.45 14.87 -1.04
C PRO A 29 -3.24 15.42 0.15
N MET A 30 -4.49 15.82 -0.10
CA MET A 30 -5.46 16.07 0.98
C MET A 30 -6.23 14.79 1.26
N ILE A 31 -6.50 14.50 2.55
CA ILE A 31 -7.49 13.48 2.92
C ILE A 31 -8.80 13.79 2.19
N PRO A 32 -9.53 12.79 1.65
CA PRO A 32 -10.76 13.05 0.93
C PRO A 32 -11.74 13.80 1.85
N PRO A 33 -12.40 14.88 1.39
CA PRO A 33 -13.28 15.69 2.23
C PRO A 33 -14.38 14.87 2.94
N LEU A 34 -14.80 13.76 2.33
CA LEU A 34 -15.82 12.86 2.87
C LEU A 34 -15.29 11.88 3.92
N ALA A 35 -13.99 11.57 3.91
CA ALA A 35 -13.43 10.53 4.77
C ALA A 35 -13.64 10.86 6.25
N ASN A 36 -13.38 12.10 6.68
CA ASN A 36 -13.62 12.51 8.06
C ASN A 36 -15.10 12.78 8.38
N ARG A 37 -15.91 13.11 7.38
CA ARG A 37 -17.36 13.31 7.56
C ARG A 37 -18.07 12.00 7.89
N ASP A 38 -17.68 10.93 7.19
CA ASP A 38 -18.32 9.61 7.29
C ASP A 38 -17.64 8.71 8.34
N ALA A 39 -16.74 9.30 9.15
CA ALA A 39 -15.98 8.59 10.19
C ALA A 39 -16.88 8.11 11.34
N PRO A 40 -16.59 6.95 11.95
CA PRO A 40 -17.21 6.56 13.22
C PRO A 40 -17.05 7.65 14.28
N LYS A 41 -17.99 7.74 15.21
CA LYS A 41 -18.03 8.85 16.19
C LYS A 41 -16.68 9.02 16.90
N GLY A 42 -16.11 10.22 16.77
CA GLY A 42 -14.85 10.60 17.39
C GLY A 42 -13.60 10.14 16.65
N MET A 43 -13.73 9.46 15.51
CA MET A 43 -12.61 9.07 14.66
C MET A 43 -12.24 10.20 13.70
N GLN A 44 -10.95 10.31 13.41
CA GLN A 44 -10.40 11.24 12.44
C GLN A 44 -9.18 10.62 11.75
N LEU A 45 -9.03 10.90 10.46
CA LEU A 45 -7.78 10.74 9.71
C LEU A 45 -7.02 12.04 9.71
N ARG A 46 -5.70 11.91 9.85
CA ARG A 46 -4.74 12.98 9.64
C ARG A 46 -3.64 12.50 8.71
N ALA A 47 -3.45 13.18 7.59
CA ALA A 47 -2.36 12.88 6.67
C ALA A 47 -1.07 13.42 7.26
N ILE A 48 -0.04 12.60 7.22
CA ILE A 48 1.31 12.97 7.62
C ILE A 48 2.07 13.27 6.33
N LEU A 49 2.54 14.51 6.20
CA LEU A 49 3.17 15.02 4.99
C LEU A 49 4.59 15.50 5.30
N GLY A 50 5.56 14.94 4.59
CA GLY A 50 6.99 15.16 4.77
C GLY A 50 7.63 14.13 5.70
N ALA A 51 8.77 13.58 5.27
CA ALA A 51 9.57 12.66 6.08
C ALA A 51 10.09 13.30 7.40
N GLU A 52 10.19 14.63 7.44
CA GLU A 52 10.62 15.41 8.60
C GLU A 52 9.43 15.93 9.43
N ALA A 53 8.20 15.45 9.17
CA ALA A 53 7.05 15.83 9.97
C ALA A 53 7.28 15.44 11.44
N SER A 54 6.96 16.35 12.35
CA SER A 54 7.21 16.16 13.79
C SER A 54 6.50 14.92 14.37
N GLU A 55 5.48 14.44 13.68
CA GLU A 55 4.66 13.31 14.07
C GLU A 55 5.18 11.96 13.56
N ILE A 56 6.24 11.91 12.75
CA ILE A 56 6.79 10.64 12.24
C ILE A 56 7.23 9.72 13.37
N GLY A 57 7.92 10.25 14.39
CA GLY A 57 8.32 9.46 15.56
C GLY A 57 7.13 8.84 16.29
N LEU A 58 6.03 9.60 16.45
CA LEU A 58 4.79 9.11 17.04
C LEU A 58 4.16 7.98 16.21
N VAL A 59 4.16 8.11 14.88
CA VAL A 59 3.61 7.11 13.96
C VAL A 59 4.47 5.83 13.99
N GLN A 60 5.79 5.96 14.05
CA GLN A 60 6.73 4.84 14.16
C GLN A 60 6.53 4.08 15.49
N GLU A 61 6.47 4.79 16.62
CA GLU A 61 6.21 4.18 17.94
C GLU A 61 4.85 3.45 17.98
N LEU A 62 3.82 4.05 17.39
CA LEU A 62 2.50 3.43 17.30
C LEU A 62 2.53 2.18 16.40
N PHE A 63 3.23 2.24 15.27
CA PHE A 63 3.42 1.09 14.38
C PHE A 63 4.15 -0.05 15.10
N ALA A 64 5.25 0.25 15.80
CA ALA A 64 6.01 -0.69 16.62
C ALA A 64 5.12 -1.42 17.63
N THR A 65 4.22 -0.66 18.27
CA THR A 65 3.30 -1.15 19.29
C THR A 65 2.24 -2.07 18.68
N ILE A 66 1.70 -1.71 17.51
CA ILE A 66 0.66 -2.48 16.82
C ILE A 66 1.25 -3.74 16.16
N PHE A 67 2.46 -3.64 15.63
CA PHE A 67 3.15 -4.72 14.92
C PHE A 67 4.57 -4.98 15.47
N PRO A 68 4.71 -5.50 16.70
CA PRO A 68 6.05 -5.69 17.29
C PRO A 68 6.98 -6.59 16.46
N HIS A 69 6.42 -7.56 15.75
CA HIS A 69 7.17 -8.47 14.86
C HIS A 69 7.59 -7.81 13.53
N LEU A 70 7.00 -6.66 13.20
CA LEU A 70 7.28 -5.88 11.99
C LEU A 70 7.96 -4.55 12.31
N ALA A 71 8.35 -4.29 13.57
CA ALA A 71 9.03 -3.07 14.02
C ALA A 71 10.23 -2.67 13.13
N HIS A 72 10.87 -3.66 12.51
CA HIS A 72 11.96 -3.45 11.58
C HIS A 72 11.57 -2.67 10.30
N TYR A 73 10.28 -2.52 9.99
CA TYR A 73 9.77 -1.67 8.92
C TYR A 73 9.60 -0.19 9.31
N GLU A 74 9.70 0.17 10.61
CA GLU A 74 9.55 1.55 11.10
C GLU A 74 10.33 2.61 10.31
N PRO A 75 11.60 2.37 9.90
CA PRO A 75 12.36 3.37 9.14
C PRO A 75 11.71 3.74 7.80
N PHE A 76 10.94 2.84 7.19
CA PHE A 76 10.31 3.09 5.89
C PHE A 76 9.01 3.89 5.97
N LEU A 77 8.44 4.08 7.16
CA LEU A 77 7.19 4.83 7.31
C LEU A 77 7.35 6.28 6.82
N ALA A 78 8.51 6.88 7.05
CA ALA A 78 8.80 8.25 6.61
C ALA A 78 8.72 8.40 5.08
N MET A 79 9.06 7.35 4.31
CA MET A 79 8.93 7.38 2.85
C MET A 79 7.48 7.54 2.42
N TYR A 80 6.52 6.93 3.13
CA TYR A 80 5.10 7.07 2.82
C TYR A 80 4.51 8.44 3.21
N ALA A 81 5.25 9.23 3.99
CA ALA A 81 4.89 10.62 4.27
C ALA A 81 5.32 11.55 3.13
N GLU A 82 6.14 11.09 2.18
CA GLU A 82 6.50 11.82 0.96
C GLU A 82 5.59 11.36 -0.18
N PRO A 83 4.57 12.14 -0.56
CA PRO A 83 3.62 11.72 -1.59
C PRO A 83 4.31 11.43 -2.93
N PHE A 84 5.44 12.09 -3.17
CA PHE A 84 6.26 11.95 -4.35
C PHE A 84 7.68 11.55 -3.92
N SER A 85 7.83 10.33 -3.41
CA SER A 85 9.13 9.85 -2.94
C SER A 85 10.03 9.48 -4.12
N ARG A 86 11.31 9.89 -4.07
CA ARG A 86 12.33 9.43 -5.04
C ARG A 86 12.58 7.93 -4.95
N SER A 87 12.35 7.36 -3.77
CA SER A 87 12.49 5.94 -3.49
C SER A 87 11.36 5.13 -4.13
N HIS A 88 10.18 5.74 -4.29
CA HIS A 88 9.02 5.16 -4.97
C HIS A 88 8.53 6.03 -6.13
N PRO A 89 9.30 6.17 -7.21
CA PRO A 89 9.00 7.18 -8.22
C PRO A 89 7.78 6.82 -9.08
N ALA A 90 7.26 5.59 -8.99
CA ALA A 90 6.08 5.11 -9.71
C ALA A 90 4.77 5.23 -8.91
N THR A 91 4.82 5.80 -7.70
CA THR A 91 3.67 5.87 -6.80
C THR A 91 3.34 7.30 -6.35
N LEU A 92 2.09 7.47 -5.90
CA LEU A 92 1.69 8.53 -4.97
C LEU A 92 1.49 7.89 -3.61
N ASP A 93 2.37 8.18 -2.65
CA ASP A 93 2.35 7.52 -1.35
C ASP A 93 1.50 8.28 -0.32
N HIS A 94 0.91 7.53 0.62
CA HIS A 94 0.07 8.07 1.66
C HIS A 94 0.37 7.42 3.01
N LEU A 95 0.67 8.27 4.00
CA LEU A 95 0.74 7.91 5.41
C LEU A 95 -0.35 8.63 6.18
N TRP A 96 -1.28 7.86 6.75
CA TRP A 96 -2.35 8.39 7.59
C TRP A 96 -2.19 7.93 9.03
N LEU A 97 -2.31 8.90 9.95
CA LEU A 97 -2.55 8.65 11.35
C LEU A 97 -4.07 8.58 11.60
N ILE A 98 -4.50 7.56 12.32
CA ILE A 98 -5.88 7.42 12.79
C ILE A 98 -5.96 7.86 14.25
N GLU A 99 -6.86 8.78 14.54
CA GLU A 99 -7.10 9.31 15.87
C GLU A 99 -8.53 9.00 16.35
N GLN A 100 -8.68 8.66 17.63
CA GLN A 100 -9.97 8.56 18.31
C GLN A 100 -10.00 9.58 19.47
N HIS A 101 -10.90 10.54 19.40
CA HIS A 101 -11.01 11.65 20.36
C HIS A 101 -9.68 12.39 20.56
N GLY A 102 -8.95 12.62 19.46
CA GLY A 102 -7.64 13.28 19.45
C GLY A 102 -6.48 12.42 19.95
N LYS A 103 -6.69 11.12 20.21
CA LYS A 103 -5.63 10.19 20.60
C LYS A 103 -5.26 9.27 19.43
N PRO A 104 -3.97 9.08 19.12
CA PRO A 104 -3.50 8.09 18.15
C PRO A 104 -4.00 6.67 18.49
N VAL A 105 -4.64 6.01 17.53
CA VAL A 105 -5.12 4.63 17.66
C VAL A 105 -4.79 3.74 16.47
N GLY A 106 -4.22 4.28 15.40
CA GLY A 106 -3.80 3.47 14.28
C GLY A 106 -3.01 4.20 13.22
N VAL A 107 -2.58 3.44 12.23
CA VAL A 107 -1.83 3.89 11.06
C VAL A 107 -2.37 3.22 9.79
N ARG A 108 -2.38 3.93 8.67
CA ARG A 108 -2.71 3.39 7.35
C ARG A 108 -1.67 3.87 6.34
N MET A 109 -1.06 2.91 5.65
CA MET A 109 -0.08 3.12 4.58
C MET A 109 -0.59 2.50 3.29
N PHE A 110 -0.54 3.26 2.22
CA PHE A 110 -0.91 2.81 0.89
C PHE A 110 -0.35 3.76 -0.16
N SER A 111 -0.42 3.32 -1.41
CA SER A 111 0.14 4.02 -2.56
C SER A 111 -0.79 3.91 -3.75
N TYR A 112 -0.85 4.94 -4.60
CA TYR A 112 -1.45 4.86 -5.92
C TYR A 112 -0.38 4.71 -7.00
N LEU A 113 -0.42 3.63 -7.77
CA LEU A 113 0.50 3.32 -8.85
C LEU A 113 0.00 3.97 -10.14
N TYR A 114 0.41 5.22 -10.38
CA TYR A 114 -0.16 6.05 -11.44
C TYR A 114 0.06 5.52 -12.86
N ARG A 115 1.10 4.69 -13.08
CA ARG A 115 1.37 4.04 -14.38
C ARG A 115 0.38 2.94 -14.74
N ARG A 116 -0.27 2.34 -13.73
CA ARG A 116 -1.18 1.19 -13.90
C ARG A 116 -2.59 1.45 -13.36
N ASN A 117 -2.86 2.67 -12.91
CA ASN A 117 -4.18 3.12 -12.47
C ASN A 117 -4.82 2.25 -11.36
N PHE A 118 -4.04 1.99 -10.31
CA PHE A 118 -4.37 1.02 -9.28
C PHE A 118 -3.66 1.33 -7.96
N GLY A 119 -4.24 0.98 -6.81
CA GLY A 119 -3.63 1.20 -5.49
C GLY A 119 -2.95 -0.04 -4.90
N HIS A 120 -1.91 0.15 -4.09
CA HIS A 120 -1.30 -0.88 -3.27
C HIS A 120 -1.46 -0.52 -1.79
N GLY A 121 -2.05 -1.41 -1.00
CA GLY A 121 -2.23 -1.24 0.44
C GLY A 121 -1.12 -1.95 1.22
N ALA A 122 -0.14 -1.19 1.70
CA ALA A 122 0.98 -1.72 2.49
C ALA A 122 0.55 -2.16 3.91
N PHE A 123 0.04 -1.23 4.73
CA PHE A 123 -0.29 -1.54 6.13
C PHE A 123 -1.63 -0.94 6.57
N ILE A 124 -2.34 -1.68 7.43
CA ILE A 124 -3.49 -1.19 8.21
C ILE A 124 -3.34 -1.63 9.66
N GLY A 125 -2.89 -0.72 10.52
CA GLY A 125 -2.66 -0.97 11.93
C GLY A 125 -3.68 -0.26 12.80
N ILE A 126 -4.35 -1.01 13.69
CA ILE A 126 -5.28 -0.44 14.67
C ILE A 126 -5.00 -1.05 16.04
N ASP A 127 -4.86 -0.19 17.05
CA ASP A 127 -4.77 -0.57 18.45
C ASP A 127 -5.95 -1.47 18.83
N GLN A 128 -5.66 -2.55 19.56
CA GLN A 128 -6.65 -3.56 19.90
C GLN A 128 -7.89 -2.99 20.62
N ARG A 129 -7.72 -1.93 21.42
CA ARG A 129 -8.79 -1.27 22.19
C ARG A 129 -9.74 -0.47 21.31
N ALA A 130 -9.31 -0.07 20.11
CA ALA A 130 -10.12 0.68 19.15
C ALA A 130 -10.82 -0.22 18.11
N ARG A 131 -10.53 -1.53 18.08
CA ARG A 131 -11.13 -2.48 17.14
C ARG A 131 -12.61 -2.73 17.45
N GLY A 132 -13.35 -3.26 16.46
CA GLY A 132 -14.78 -3.58 16.61
C GLY A 132 -15.73 -2.38 16.54
N THR A 133 -15.21 -1.17 16.28
CA THR A 133 -15.96 0.10 16.20
C THR A 133 -16.42 0.47 14.79
N GLY A 134 -16.16 -0.38 13.79
CA GLY A 134 -16.37 -0.09 12.37
C GLY A 134 -15.20 0.62 11.68
N ILE A 135 -14.15 0.98 12.43
CA ILE A 135 -12.96 1.71 11.94
C ILE A 135 -12.30 1.08 10.70
N GLY A 136 -12.18 -0.25 10.65
CA GLY A 136 -11.53 -0.93 9.53
C GLY A 136 -12.33 -0.81 8.22
N ARG A 137 -13.67 -0.92 8.28
CA ARG A 137 -14.54 -0.71 7.12
C ARG A 137 -14.43 0.71 6.60
N TRP A 138 -14.49 1.67 7.52
CA TRP A 138 -14.35 3.08 7.20
C TRP A 138 -12.99 3.37 6.55
N LEU A 139 -11.90 2.77 7.04
CA LEU A 139 -10.57 2.93 6.44
C LEU A 139 -10.45 2.37 5.02
N VAL A 140 -11.08 1.21 4.75
CA VAL A 140 -11.16 0.65 3.38
C VAL A 140 -11.87 1.63 2.45
N GLN A 141 -13.01 2.19 2.89
CA GLN A 141 -13.78 3.17 2.11
C GLN A 141 -13.00 4.47 1.88
N ALA A 142 -12.36 5.01 2.93
CA ALA A 142 -11.54 6.21 2.84
C ALA A 142 -10.35 6.00 1.90
N THR A 143 -9.70 4.83 1.96
CA THR A 143 -8.61 4.47 1.04
C THR A 143 -9.11 4.49 -0.41
N HIS A 144 -10.26 3.87 -0.71
CA HIS A 144 -10.85 3.92 -2.05
C HIS A 144 -11.15 5.35 -2.52
N GLN A 145 -11.70 6.19 -1.64
CA GLN A 145 -11.99 7.59 -1.96
C GLN A 145 -10.71 8.35 -2.30
N GLN A 146 -9.62 8.13 -1.55
CA GLN A 146 -8.33 8.74 -1.86
C GLN A 146 -7.81 8.26 -3.21
N LEU A 147 -7.76 6.95 -3.44
CA LEU A 147 -7.27 6.39 -4.70
C LEU A 147 -8.08 6.85 -5.92
N ALA A 148 -9.38 7.09 -5.76
CA ALA A 148 -10.19 7.68 -6.82
C ALA A 148 -9.78 9.12 -7.13
N LEU A 149 -9.46 9.92 -6.11
CA LEU A 149 -8.92 11.27 -6.30
C LEU A 149 -7.51 11.22 -6.91
N ASP A 150 -6.67 10.27 -6.49
CA ASP A 150 -5.31 10.06 -7.03
C ASP A 150 -5.35 9.69 -8.53
N ALA A 151 -6.32 8.86 -8.92
CA ALA A 151 -6.57 8.53 -10.31
C ALA A 151 -6.97 9.76 -11.14
N LEU A 152 -7.93 10.56 -10.65
CA LEU A 152 -8.35 11.80 -11.31
C LEU A 152 -7.19 12.79 -11.43
N TYR A 153 -6.41 12.97 -10.36
CA TYR A 153 -5.22 13.81 -10.36
C TYR A 153 -4.20 13.37 -11.42
N SER A 154 -4.09 12.05 -11.64
CA SER A 154 -3.21 11.45 -12.63
C SER A 154 -3.83 11.32 -14.02
N GLY A 155 -4.97 11.97 -14.27
CA GLY A 155 -5.63 12.00 -15.59
C GLY A 155 -6.45 10.75 -15.95
N ASN A 156 -6.72 9.86 -14.99
CA ASN A 156 -7.58 8.68 -15.19
C ASN A 156 -9.01 8.99 -14.73
N GLU A 157 -10.01 8.48 -15.46
CA GLU A 157 -11.42 8.71 -15.11
C GLU A 157 -11.86 7.96 -13.85
N ALA A 158 -11.25 6.81 -13.57
CA ALA A 158 -11.55 5.98 -12.41
C ALA A 158 -10.38 5.04 -12.06
N VAL A 159 -10.14 4.79 -10.77
CA VAL A 159 -9.17 3.79 -10.30
C VAL A 159 -9.74 2.38 -10.41
N LEU A 160 -8.93 1.40 -10.83
CA LEU A 160 -9.36 0.00 -10.92
C LEU A 160 -9.77 -0.59 -9.56
N GLY A 161 -9.05 -0.22 -8.51
CA GLY A 161 -9.18 -0.78 -7.17
C GLY A 161 -7.84 -0.70 -6.43
N TYR A 162 -7.68 -1.51 -5.38
CA TYR A 162 -6.38 -1.68 -4.73
C TYR A 162 -6.15 -3.09 -4.20
N SER A 163 -4.90 -3.54 -4.12
CA SER A 163 -4.55 -4.84 -3.50
C SER A 163 -4.04 -4.68 -2.08
N ALA A 164 -4.07 -5.78 -1.35
CA ALA A 164 -3.29 -5.95 -0.13
C ALA A 164 -2.76 -7.38 -0.07
N GLU A 165 -1.63 -7.54 0.61
CA GLU A 165 -0.99 -8.83 0.84
C GLU A 165 -1.39 -9.35 2.22
N VAL A 166 -1.82 -10.60 2.28
CA VAL A 166 -2.36 -11.21 3.49
C VAL A 166 -1.68 -12.54 3.75
N THR A 167 -1.17 -12.75 4.95
CA THR A 167 -0.55 -14.03 5.31
C THR A 167 -1.53 -15.20 5.13
N ARG A 168 -1.03 -16.29 4.55
CA ARG A 168 -1.84 -17.47 4.25
C ARG A 168 -2.24 -18.21 5.52
N VAL A 169 -3.51 -18.59 5.62
CA VAL A 169 -4.05 -19.30 6.79
C VAL A 169 -3.38 -20.67 6.95
N GLU A 170 -3.18 -21.36 5.82
CA GLU A 170 -2.60 -22.69 5.71
C GLU A 170 -1.13 -22.78 6.15
N ASP A 171 -0.41 -21.66 6.20
CA ASP A 171 1.00 -21.60 6.61
C ASP A 171 1.18 -21.29 8.11
N ALA A 172 0.10 -21.16 8.87
CA ALA A 172 0.17 -20.93 10.31
C ALA A 172 0.82 -22.11 11.04
N GLN A 173 1.76 -21.83 11.94
CA GLN A 173 2.52 -22.85 12.68
C GLN A 173 1.77 -23.37 13.90
N HIS A 174 0.82 -22.59 14.42
CA HIS A 174 0.00 -22.96 15.58
C HIS A 174 -1.40 -22.36 15.51
N GLU A 175 -2.31 -22.90 16.33
CA GLU A 175 -3.73 -22.58 16.30
C GLU A 175 -4.04 -21.09 16.53
N LEU A 176 -3.35 -20.43 17.47
CA LEU A 176 -3.53 -19.00 17.70
C LEU A 176 -3.19 -18.16 16.45
N GLU A 177 -2.10 -18.48 15.77
CA GLU A 177 -1.70 -17.79 14.54
C GLU A 177 -2.71 -18.06 13.42
N ARG A 178 -3.19 -19.31 13.29
CA ARG A 178 -4.23 -19.67 12.32
C ARG A 178 -5.48 -18.80 12.50
N GLN A 179 -5.95 -18.66 13.74
CA GLN A 179 -7.11 -17.82 14.07
C GLN A 179 -6.88 -16.35 13.74
N GLU A 180 -5.69 -15.81 13.99
CA GLU A 180 -5.35 -14.44 13.63
C GLU A 180 -5.32 -14.24 12.11
N ARG A 181 -4.69 -15.15 11.35
CA ARG A 181 -4.63 -15.09 9.89
C ARG A 181 -6.03 -15.22 9.27
N GLU A 182 -6.88 -16.10 9.81
CA GLU A 182 -8.28 -16.21 9.39
C GLU A 182 -9.08 -14.94 9.65
N ALA A 183 -8.89 -14.32 10.82
CA ALA A 183 -9.55 -13.07 11.15
C ALA A 183 -9.13 -11.93 10.20
N ARG A 184 -7.85 -11.86 9.84
CA ARG A 184 -7.32 -10.90 8.85
C ARG A 184 -7.91 -11.14 7.47
N LEU A 185 -7.85 -12.38 6.95
CA LEU A 185 -8.44 -12.71 5.64
C LEU A 185 -9.94 -12.41 5.61
N ARG A 186 -10.68 -12.82 6.65
CA ARG A 186 -12.11 -12.53 6.79
C ARG A 186 -12.40 -11.04 6.85
N PHE A 187 -11.56 -10.24 7.49
CA PHE A 187 -11.68 -8.78 7.47
C PHE A 187 -11.63 -8.25 6.04
N HIS A 188 -10.67 -8.68 5.22
CA HIS A 188 -10.58 -8.22 3.83
C HIS A 188 -11.83 -8.60 3.03
N LEU A 189 -12.22 -9.88 3.07
CA LEU A 189 -13.39 -10.39 2.34
C LEU A 189 -14.70 -9.71 2.76
N ASN A 190 -14.92 -9.51 4.07
CA ASN A 190 -16.12 -8.84 4.59
C ASN A 190 -16.19 -7.33 4.26
N ASN A 191 -15.09 -6.75 3.76
CA ASN A 191 -15.02 -5.36 3.33
C ASN A 191 -14.89 -5.24 1.80
N GLY A 192 -15.33 -6.26 1.07
CA GLY A 192 -15.48 -6.20 -0.38
C GLY A 192 -14.25 -6.61 -1.17
N ALA A 193 -13.19 -7.09 -0.52
CA ALA A 193 -12.07 -7.67 -1.24
C ALA A 193 -12.47 -9.03 -1.85
N VAL A 194 -11.89 -9.34 -3.00
CA VAL A 194 -11.87 -10.67 -3.60
C VAL A 194 -10.48 -11.26 -3.45
N LEU A 195 -10.41 -12.57 -3.22
CA LEU A 195 -9.13 -13.30 -3.25
C LEU A 195 -8.74 -13.54 -4.71
N LEU A 196 -7.52 -13.16 -5.09
CA LEU A 196 -7.01 -13.44 -6.43
C LEU A 196 -6.48 -14.88 -6.52
N PRO A 197 -6.83 -15.64 -7.57
CA PRO A 197 -6.36 -17.01 -7.76
C PRO A 197 -4.93 -17.01 -8.33
N VAL A 198 -3.97 -16.53 -7.54
CA VAL A 198 -2.55 -16.42 -7.92
C VAL A 198 -1.68 -17.04 -6.83
N GLU A 199 -0.68 -17.82 -7.25
CA GLU A 199 0.38 -18.30 -6.38
C GLU A 199 1.39 -17.17 -6.13
N TYR A 200 1.00 -16.22 -5.28
CA TYR A 200 1.79 -15.03 -4.98
C TYR A 200 2.79 -15.28 -3.84
N ILE A 201 4.03 -14.81 -4.06
CA ILE A 201 5.10 -14.82 -3.07
C ILE A 201 5.56 -13.37 -2.89
N GLU A 202 5.46 -12.86 -1.67
CA GLU A 202 6.07 -11.61 -1.28
C GLU A 202 7.59 -11.77 -1.40
N PRO A 203 8.26 -10.98 -2.26
CA PRO A 203 9.70 -11.04 -2.39
C PRO A 203 10.36 -10.39 -1.17
N PRO A 204 11.66 -10.64 -0.90
CA PRO A 204 12.41 -9.79 0.02
C PRO A 204 12.30 -8.34 -0.44
N VAL A 205 12.25 -7.37 0.48
CA VAL A 205 12.19 -5.94 0.13
C VAL A 205 13.38 -5.58 -0.76
N ILE A 206 13.12 -5.30 -2.04
CA ILE A 206 14.16 -4.95 -3.03
C ILE A 206 14.19 -3.43 -3.20
N LYS A 207 15.41 -2.88 -3.07
CA LYS A 207 15.70 -1.44 -2.97
C LYS A 207 15.47 -0.70 -4.29
N ASN A 208 15.06 0.56 -4.20
CA ASN A 208 15.22 1.52 -5.30
C ASN A 208 15.85 2.88 -4.91
N SER A 209 16.52 2.99 -3.76
CA SER A 209 17.33 4.18 -3.43
C SER A 209 18.18 3.94 -2.16
N ASP A 210 19.04 4.91 -1.84
CA ASP A 210 20.39 4.77 -1.30
C ASP A 210 20.58 4.51 0.21
N ASP A 211 19.61 3.96 0.94
CA ASP A 211 19.74 3.89 2.41
C ASP A 211 20.39 2.60 2.94
N GLN A 212 21.49 2.77 3.68
CA GLN A 212 22.18 1.73 4.45
C GLN A 212 21.25 0.96 5.41
N ALA A 213 20.17 1.58 5.89
CA ALA A 213 19.18 0.97 6.79
C ALA A 213 18.46 -0.23 6.14
N ALA A 214 18.10 -0.11 4.86
CA ALA A 214 17.44 -1.18 4.10
C ALA A 214 18.37 -2.34 3.75
N ARG A 215 19.70 -2.22 3.96
CA ARG A 215 20.66 -3.33 3.81
C ARG A 215 20.69 -4.26 5.02
N GLN A 216 20.08 -3.86 6.14
CA GLN A 216 20.15 -4.60 7.40
C GLN A 216 18.92 -5.48 7.66
N LEU A 217 17.90 -5.42 6.79
CA LEU A 217 16.66 -6.16 6.96
C LEU A 217 16.69 -7.45 6.15
N THR A 218 16.94 -8.56 6.82
CA THR A 218 16.84 -9.90 6.24
C THR A 218 15.39 -10.37 6.32
N ILE A 219 14.52 -9.82 5.48
CA ILE A 219 13.14 -10.31 5.34
C ILE A 219 13.16 -11.44 4.32
N ALA A 220 12.79 -12.65 4.75
CA ALA A 220 12.67 -13.78 3.86
C ALA A 220 11.42 -13.63 2.98
N SER A 221 11.50 -14.10 1.74
CA SER A 221 10.31 -14.23 0.91
C SER A 221 9.30 -15.16 1.57
N GLN A 222 8.02 -14.83 1.47
CA GLN A 222 6.96 -15.67 2.03
C GLN A 222 5.76 -15.76 1.08
N PRO A 223 5.13 -16.94 0.96
CA PRO A 223 3.86 -17.06 0.27
C PRO A 223 2.76 -16.24 0.95
N MET A 224 1.98 -15.51 0.17
CA MET A 224 0.91 -14.63 0.66
C MET A 224 -0.34 -14.79 -0.20
N HIS A 225 -1.50 -14.60 0.39
CA HIS A 225 -2.74 -14.37 -0.35
C HIS A 225 -2.72 -12.94 -0.88
N LEU A 226 -3.04 -12.77 -2.16
CA LEU A 226 -3.26 -11.45 -2.74
C LEU A 226 -4.76 -11.17 -2.79
N VAL A 227 -5.22 -10.17 -2.04
CA VAL A 227 -6.62 -9.72 -2.08
C VAL A 227 -6.72 -8.44 -2.89
N PHE A 228 -7.85 -8.24 -3.56
CA PHE A 228 -8.12 -7.05 -4.37
C PHE A 228 -9.47 -6.46 -4.01
N TYR A 229 -9.51 -5.17 -3.76
CA TYR A 229 -10.71 -4.39 -3.54
C TYR A 229 -11.08 -3.68 -4.85
N PRO A 230 -12.06 -4.18 -5.61
CA PRO A 230 -12.44 -3.58 -6.86
C PRO A 230 -13.25 -2.30 -6.65
N SER A 231 -12.95 -1.26 -7.43
CA SER A 231 -13.78 -0.05 -7.46
C SER A 231 -15.12 -0.26 -8.14
N GLN A 232 -15.23 -1.30 -8.97
CA GLN A 232 -16.45 -1.68 -9.69
C GLN A 232 -16.75 -3.17 -9.45
N PRO A 233 -18.01 -3.57 -9.20
CA PRO A 233 -18.36 -4.94 -8.81
C PRO A 233 -18.27 -5.98 -9.94
N SER A 234 -17.54 -5.70 -11.01
CA SER A 234 -17.39 -6.60 -12.16
C SER A 234 -16.39 -7.72 -11.84
N PRO A 235 -16.62 -8.95 -12.35
CA PRO A 235 -15.63 -10.02 -12.24
C PRO A 235 -14.29 -9.58 -12.86
N LEU A 236 -13.19 -9.88 -12.17
CA LEU A 236 -11.86 -9.65 -12.70
C LEU A 236 -11.56 -10.68 -13.78
N ASN A 237 -11.15 -10.22 -14.95
CA ASN A 237 -10.62 -11.09 -15.99
C ASN A 237 -9.11 -11.31 -15.79
N VAL A 238 -8.56 -12.32 -16.48
CA VAL A 238 -7.15 -12.71 -16.39
C VAL A 238 -6.21 -11.57 -16.77
N ALA A 239 -6.58 -10.73 -17.74
CA ALA A 239 -5.75 -9.60 -18.16
C ALA A 239 -5.62 -8.57 -17.02
N THR A 240 -6.72 -8.23 -16.34
CA THR A 240 -6.70 -7.34 -15.17
C THR A 240 -5.90 -7.94 -14.02
N MET A 241 -6.07 -9.24 -13.73
CA MET A 241 -5.29 -9.91 -12.68
C MET A 241 -3.79 -9.90 -12.99
N ARG A 242 -3.41 -10.15 -14.24
CA ARG A 242 -2.01 -10.01 -14.71
C ARG A 242 -1.49 -8.60 -14.48
N THR A 243 -2.25 -7.57 -14.86
CA THR A 243 -1.84 -6.17 -14.64
C THR A 243 -1.60 -5.86 -13.17
N ILE A 244 -2.44 -6.38 -12.26
CA ILE A 244 -2.28 -6.20 -10.80
C ILE A 244 -1.00 -6.89 -10.31
N VAL A 245 -0.76 -8.14 -10.69
CA VAL A 245 0.43 -8.91 -10.27
C VAL A 245 1.71 -8.23 -10.77
N GLU A 246 1.73 -7.84 -12.03
CA GLU A 246 2.84 -7.09 -12.62
C GLU A 246 3.04 -5.73 -11.93
N ALA A 247 1.96 -5.04 -11.54
CA ALA A 247 2.06 -3.76 -10.82
C ALA A 247 2.81 -3.93 -9.50
N ILE A 248 2.45 -4.94 -8.73
CA ILE A 248 3.07 -5.20 -7.44
C ILE A 248 4.54 -5.55 -7.65
N TYR A 249 4.85 -6.52 -8.51
CA TYR A 249 6.24 -6.93 -8.67
C TYR A 249 7.13 -5.89 -9.34
N HIS A 250 6.66 -5.18 -10.37
CA HIS A 250 7.48 -4.26 -11.14
C HIS A 250 7.54 -2.86 -10.54
N ASP A 251 6.43 -2.38 -9.97
CA ASP A 251 6.32 -0.99 -9.55
C ASP A 251 6.41 -0.82 -8.02
N VAL A 252 6.08 -1.86 -7.23
CA VAL A 252 6.29 -1.84 -5.76
C VAL A 252 7.63 -2.48 -5.40
N TYR A 253 7.92 -3.67 -5.95
CA TYR A 253 9.13 -4.43 -5.63
C TYR A 253 10.26 -4.32 -6.65
N TYR A 254 10.07 -3.59 -7.75
CA TYR A 254 11.12 -3.32 -8.76
C TYR A 254 11.79 -4.56 -9.35
N LEU A 255 11.06 -5.67 -9.43
CA LEU A 255 11.55 -6.90 -10.05
C LEU A 255 11.53 -6.78 -11.57
N GLU A 256 12.44 -7.46 -12.23
CA GLU A 256 12.42 -7.63 -13.69
C GLU A 256 11.39 -8.69 -14.12
N SER A 257 10.94 -8.62 -15.38
CA SER A 257 9.95 -9.57 -15.91
C SER A 257 10.45 -11.01 -15.91
N ASP A 258 11.74 -11.26 -16.06
CA ASP A 258 12.35 -12.59 -16.02
C ASP A 258 12.60 -13.11 -14.60
N ASN A 259 12.29 -12.33 -13.56
CA ASN A 259 12.45 -12.76 -12.18
C ASN A 259 11.58 -14.01 -11.87
N PRO A 260 12.11 -15.03 -11.18
CA PRO A 260 11.37 -16.26 -10.89
C PRO A 260 10.04 -16.05 -10.16
N PHE A 261 9.93 -15.07 -9.25
CA PHE A 261 8.67 -14.77 -8.55
C PHE A 261 7.61 -14.26 -9.53
N VAL A 262 8.00 -13.37 -10.44
CA VAL A 262 7.11 -12.83 -11.48
C VAL A 262 6.63 -13.93 -12.40
N GLN A 263 7.56 -14.73 -12.93
CA GLN A 263 7.22 -15.83 -13.85
C GLN A 263 6.30 -16.87 -13.20
N HIS A 264 6.58 -17.24 -11.95
CA HIS A 264 5.77 -18.18 -11.19
C HIS A 264 4.34 -17.67 -10.99
N ALA A 265 4.18 -16.44 -10.47
CA ALA A 265 2.87 -15.87 -10.23
C ALA A 265 2.07 -15.72 -11.55
N LEU A 266 2.70 -15.22 -12.61
CA LEU A 266 2.02 -15.05 -13.90
C LEU A 266 1.63 -16.36 -14.58
N ALA A 267 2.40 -17.43 -14.38
CA ALA A 267 2.07 -18.76 -14.88
C ALA A 267 0.92 -19.43 -14.10
N SER A 268 0.71 -19.03 -12.84
CA SER A 268 -0.37 -19.57 -11.99
C SER A 268 -1.77 -19.02 -12.32
N LEU A 269 -1.84 -17.86 -12.99
CA LEU A 269 -3.09 -17.25 -13.43
C LEU A 269 -3.75 -18.11 -14.53
N ARG A 270 -4.98 -18.57 -14.30
CA ARG A 270 -5.78 -19.38 -15.22
C ARG A 270 -6.98 -18.63 -15.77
#